data_AF-W6VB91-F1
#
_entry.id   AF-W6VB91-F1
#
_cell.length_a   1.000
_cell.length_b   1.000
_cell.length_c   1.000
_cell.angle_alpha   90.00
_cell.angle_beta   90.00
_cell.angle_gamma   90.00
#
_symmetry.space_group_name_H-M   'P 1'
#
loop_
_entity.id
_entity.type
_entity.pdbx_description
1 polymer ?
#
loop_
_entity_poly.entity_id
_entity_poly.type
_entity_poly.pdbx_seq_one_letter_code
_entity_poly.pdbx_strand_id
1 'polypeptide(L)'
;MNLLRSCFGVLRDKICDPRERHRRKLKAVSTAPIPVSMFPNVYESKLASGILKYEYEVIQGEVDESGFCSAAFAEENGKKNQNVHVIPYNDNCVILEPEPDDKHSTYINASWIDVSHCLDKFA
;
A
#
# COMPACT_ATOMS: atom_id res chain seq x y z
N MET A 1 30.43 -27.76 -0.28
CA MET A 1 29.30 -27.77 -1.24
C MET A 1 28.24 -26.70 -0.89
N ASN A 2 28.63 -25.44 -0.67
CA ASN A 2 27.71 -24.39 -0.19
C ASN A 2 27.56 -23.18 -1.14
N LEU A 3 28.40 -23.06 -2.18
CA LEU A 3 28.27 -21.95 -3.14
C LEU A 3 27.12 -22.14 -4.14
N LEU A 4 26.84 -23.38 -4.56
CA LEU A 4 25.76 -23.66 -5.53
C LEU A 4 24.37 -23.31 -4.97
N ARG A 5 24.08 -23.60 -3.70
CA ARG A 5 22.78 -23.27 -3.08
C ARG A 5 22.52 -21.76 -3.00
N SER A 6 23.56 -20.95 -2.77
CA SER A 6 23.45 -19.49 -2.71
C SER A 6 23.07 -18.88 -4.07
N CYS A 7 23.73 -19.32 -5.14
CA CYS A 7 23.44 -18.84 -6.49
C CYS A 7 22.04 -19.23 -6.99
N PHE A 8 21.54 -20.43 -6.61
CA PHE A 8 20.18 -20.86 -6.95
C PHE A 8 19.09 -20.06 -6.21
N GLY A 9 19.33 -19.62 -4.97
CA GLY A 9 18.39 -18.78 -4.23
C GLY A 9 18.18 -17.42 -4.91
N VAL A 10 19.28 -16.75 -5.26
CA VAL A 10 19.27 -15.44 -5.92
C VAL A 10 18.66 -15.50 -7.33
N LEU A 11 18.96 -16.55 -8.10
CA LEU A 11 18.39 -16.74 -9.44
C LEU A 11 16.89 -17.03 -9.40
N ARG A 12 16.44 -17.83 -8.41
CA ARG A 12 15.03 -18.20 -8.22
C ARG A 12 14.18 -17.02 -7.76
N ASP A 13 14.74 -16.09 -6.99
CA ASP A 13 14.06 -14.85 -6.65
C ASP A 13 13.82 -13.96 -7.86
N LYS A 14 14.78 -13.85 -8.79
CA LYS A 14 14.62 -13.08 -10.04
C LYS A 14 13.59 -13.67 -11.02
N ILE A 15 13.32 -14.97 -10.94
CA ILE A 15 12.31 -15.68 -11.76
C ILE A 15 10.93 -15.67 -11.08
N CYS A 16 10.88 -15.48 -9.77
CA CYS A 16 9.63 -15.43 -9.02
C CYS A 16 8.81 -14.20 -9.40
N ASP A 17 7.51 -14.42 -9.64
CA ASP A 17 6.54 -13.36 -9.86
C ASP A 17 6.70 -12.24 -8.80
N PRO A 18 6.76 -10.97 -9.22
CA PRO A 18 6.96 -9.83 -8.33
C PRO A 18 5.96 -9.79 -7.15
N ARG A 19 4.67 -10.11 -7.40
CA ARG A 19 3.62 -10.20 -6.37
C ARG A 19 3.84 -11.37 -5.41
N GLU A 20 4.28 -12.52 -5.94
CA GLU A 20 4.66 -13.69 -5.12
C GLU A 20 5.86 -13.37 -4.22
N ARG A 21 6.85 -12.62 -4.72
CA ARG A 21 8.00 -12.18 -3.93
C ARG A 21 7.59 -11.25 -2.79
N HIS A 22 6.72 -10.27 -3.07
CA HIS A 22 6.17 -9.39 -2.04
C HIS A 22 5.38 -10.17 -0.98
N ARG A 23 4.55 -11.16 -1.39
CA ARG A 23 3.81 -12.03 -0.46
C ARG A 23 4.74 -12.82 0.47
N ARG A 24 5.90 -13.28 -0.01
CA ARG A 24 6.90 -13.95 0.83
C ARG A 24 7.51 -13.01 1.86
N LYS A 25 7.81 -11.77 1.49
CA LYS A 25 8.31 -10.74 2.41
C LYS A 25 7.27 -10.42 3.49
N LEU A 26 5.99 -10.29 3.11
CA LEU A 26 4.89 -10.10 4.06
C LEU A 26 4.80 -11.24 5.09
N LYS A 27 4.98 -12.49 4.66
CA LYS A 27 5.00 -13.65 5.56
C LYS A 27 6.21 -13.67 6.52
N ALA A 28 7.28 -12.94 6.21
CA ALA A 28 8.47 -12.87 7.04
C ALA A 28 8.35 -11.83 8.18
N VAL A 29 7.35 -10.96 8.11
CA VAL A 29 7.05 -9.96 9.15
C VAL A 29 5.81 -10.39 9.94
N SER A 30 5.82 -10.17 11.25
CA SER A 30 4.66 -10.46 12.09
C SER A 30 3.52 -9.48 11.80
N THR A 31 2.40 -9.99 11.28
CA THR A 31 1.15 -9.25 11.07
C THR A 31 0.16 -9.41 12.24
N ALA A 32 0.55 -10.13 13.28
CA ALA A 32 -0.31 -10.36 14.45
C ALA A 32 -0.61 -9.02 15.17
N PRO A 33 -1.88 -8.76 15.54
CA PRO A 33 -2.23 -7.61 16.37
C PRO A 33 -1.45 -7.60 17.68
N ILE A 34 -0.99 -6.42 18.10
CA ILE A 34 -0.27 -6.24 19.36
C ILE A 34 -1.31 -5.96 20.45
N PRO A 35 -1.44 -6.81 21.49
CA PRO A 35 -2.29 -6.49 22.64
C PRO A 35 -1.84 -5.18 23.29
N VAL A 36 -2.79 -4.30 23.66
CA VAL A 36 -2.49 -2.97 24.20
C VAL A 36 -1.56 -3.03 25.42
N SER A 37 -1.75 -4.02 26.30
CA SER A 37 -0.90 -4.24 27.47
C SER A 37 0.56 -4.56 27.13
N MET A 38 0.83 -5.10 25.95
CA MET A 38 2.17 -5.45 25.47
C MET A 38 2.83 -4.34 24.66
N PHE A 39 2.07 -3.33 24.23
CA PHE A 39 2.54 -2.31 23.30
C PHE A 39 3.84 -1.62 23.74
N PRO A 40 4.00 -1.16 25.00
CA PRO A 40 5.25 -0.50 25.41
C PRO A 40 6.49 -1.38 25.24
N ASN A 41 6.42 -2.64 25.68
CA ASN A 41 7.55 -3.58 25.59
C ASN A 41 7.88 -3.95 24.15
N VAL A 42 6.85 -4.18 23.33
CA VAL A 42 7.02 -4.50 21.90
C VAL A 42 7.62 -3.31 21.15
N TYR A 43 7.14 -2.10 21.43
CA TYR A 43 7.67 -0.87 20.81
C TYR A 43 9.15 -0.69 21.10
N GLU A 44 9.57 -0.74 22.38
CA GLU A 44 10.98 -0.60 22.76
C GLU A 44 11.88 -1.66 22.13
N SER A 45 11.42 -2.92 22.12
CA SER A 45 12.14 -4.02 21.48
C SER A 45 12.29 -3.83 19.96
N LYS A 46 11.23 -3.37 19.28
CA LYS A 46 11.24 -3.10 17.85
C LYS A 46 12.10 -1.89 17.49
N LEU A 47 12.10 -0.86 18.35
CA LEU A 47 12.94 0.32 18.18
C LEU A 47 14.42 -0.04 18.33
N ALA A 48 14.78 -0.77 19.39
CA ALA A 48 16.16 -1.20 19.66
C ALA A 48 16.72 -2.14 18.58
N SER A 49 15.88 -2.99 18.00
CA SER A 49 16.29 -3.89 16.91
C SER A 49 16.34 -3.22 15.53
N GLY A 50 15.74 -2.03 15.37
CA GLY A 50 15.61 -1.35 14.09
C GLY A 50 14.65 -2.02 13.10
N ILE A 51 13.90 -3.04 13.55
CA ILE A 51 13.04 -3.86 12.68
C ILE A 51 11.90 -3.05 12.04
N LEU A 52 11.46 -1.95 12.67
CA LEU A 52 10.37 -1.09 12.19
C LEU A 52 10.59 -0.61 10.74
N LYS A 53 11.82 -0.28 10.38
CA LYS A 53 12.16 0.13 9.01
C LYS A 53 11.89 -1.00 8.02
N TYR A 54 12.30 -2.22 8.37
CA TYR A 54 12.07 -3.39 7.54
C TYR A 54 10.58 -3.73 7.45
N GLU A 55 9.83 -3.68 8.57
CA GLU A 55 8.38 -3.88 8.55
C GLU A 55 7.67 -2.89 7.62
N TYR A 56 8.07 -1.62 7.65
CA TYR A 56 7.56 -0.58 6.76
C TYR A 56 7.89 -0.85 5.28
N GLU A 57 9.14 -1.16 4.96
CA GLU A 57 9.57 -1.48 3.58
C GLU A 57 8.85 -2.72 3.03
N VAL A 58 8.47 -3.66 3.90
CA VAL A 58 7.67 -4.82 3.51
C VAL A 58 6.21 -4.45 3.22
N ILE A 59 5.65 -3.42 3.87
CA ILE A 59 4.30 -2.89 3.56
C ILE A 59 4.30 -2.14 2.23
N GLN A 60 5.42 -1.48 1.89
CA GLN A 60 5.60 -0.87 0.57
C GLN A 60 5.65 -1.98 -0.49
N GLY A 61 4.46 -2.37 -0.95
CA GLY A 61 4.29 -3.34 -2.01
C GLY A 61 4.73 -2.83 -3.36
N GLU A 62 4.68 -3.72 -4.33
CA GLU A 62 4.77 -3.28 -5.70
C GLU A 62 3.49 -2.55 -6.06
N VAL A 63 3.65 -1.30 -6.48
CA VAL A 63 2.55 -0.47 -6.95
C VAL A 63 2.01 -1.11 -8.21
N ASP A 64 0.75 -1.55 -8.18
CA ASP A 64 0.07 -1.97 -9.39
C ASP A 64 -0.40 -0.73 -10.13
N GLU A 65 0.47 -0.19 -10.98
CA GLU A 65 0.17 1.01 -11.78
C GLU A 65 -1.05 0.82 -12.69
N SER A 66 -1.42 -0.44 -13.00
CA SER A 66 -2.64 -0.74 -13.77
C SER A 66 -3.93 -0.42 -13.01
N GLY A 67 -3.86 -0.30 -11.68
CA GLY A 67 -5.00 0.02 -10.84
C GLY A 67 -5.32 1.52 -10.75
N PHE A 68 -4.49 2.42 -11.31
CA PHE A 68 -4.69 3.86 -11.14
C PHE A 68 -5.93 4.39 -11.85
N CYS A 69 -6.52 5.45 -11.27
CA CYS A 69 -7.68 6.13 -11.82
C CYS A 69 -7.38 6.70 -13.21
N SER A 70 -8.03 6.18 -14.25
CA SER A 70 -7.78 6.63 -15.64
C SER A 70 -8.10 8.12 -15.84
N ALA A 71 -9.15 8.62 -15.16
CA ALA A 71 -9.55 10.02 -15.19
C ALA A 71 -8.47 10.96 -14.64
N ALA A 72 -7.59 10.48 -13.77
CA ALA A 72 -6.50 11.29 -13.21
C ALA A 72 -5.42 11.66 -14.23
N PHE A 73 -5.27 10.87 -15.30
CA PHE A 73 -4.31 11.10 -16.38
C PHE A 73 -4.89 11.86 -17.56
N ALA A 74 -6.18 12.22 -17.51
CA ALA A 74 -6.78 13.11 -18.51
C ALA A 74 -6.11 14.49 -18.43
N GLU A 75 -5.84 15.10 -19.60
CA GLU A 75 -5.11 16.37 -19.71
C GLU A 75 -5.78 17.48 -18.87
N GLU A 76 -7.11 17.49 -18.86
CA GLU A 76 -7.94 18.48 -18.15
C GLU A 76 -7.87 18.33 -16.63
N ASN A 77 -7.53 17.14 -16.14
CA ASN A 77 -7.44 16.81 -14.73
C ASN A 77 -6.01 16.89 -14.17
N GLY A 78 -4.99 17.05 -15.03
CA GLY A 78 -3.59 17.12 -14.60
C GLY A 78 -3.33 18.21 -13.55
N LYS A 79 -4.00 19.36 -13.66
CA LYS A 79 -3.91 20.48 -12.69
C LYS A 79 -4.64 20.21 -11.36
N LYS A 80 -5.52 19.21 -11.32
CA LYS A 80 -6.26 18.79 -10.12
C LYS A 80 -5.43 17.83 -9.24
N ASN A 81 -4.25 17.43 -9.71
CA ASN A 81 -3.30 16.60 -8.99
C ASN A 81 -2.13 17.46 -8.49
N GLN A 82 -1.95 17.54 -7.17
CA GLN A 82 -0.78 18.23 -6.60
C GLN A 82 0.53 17.50 -6.90
N ASN A 83 0.48 16.16 -7.00
CA ASN A 83 1.63 15.31 -7.34
C ASN A 83 1.17 14.20 -8.29
N VAL A 84 1.86 14.07 -9.43
CA VAL A 84 1.56 13.06 -10.46
C VAL A 84 1.82 11.62 -10.01
N HIS A 85 2.60 11.43 -8.95
CA HIS A 85 2.89 10.12 -8.35
C HIS A 85 1.91 9.75 -7.22
N VAL A 86 0.99 10.65 -6.85
CA VAL A 86 0.00 10.41 -5.79
C VAL A 86 -1.39 10.58 -6.39
N ILE A 87 -1.92 9.48 -6.89
CA ILE A 87 -3.15 9.41 -7.69
C ILE A 87 -4.07 8.34 -7.09
N PRO A 88 -5.41 8.55 -7.07
CA PRO A 88 -6.33 7.53 -6.57
C PRO A 88 -6.34 6.27 -7.45
N TYR A 89 -6.72 5.12 -6.88
CA TYR A 89 -6.99 3.90 -7.64
C TYR A 89 -8.40 3.92 -8.24
N ASN A 90 -8.64 3.17 -9.32
CA ASN A 90 -9.95 3.03 -9.97
C ASN A 90 -11.01 2.49 -9.00
N ASP A 91 -10.65 1.50 -8.19
CA ASP A 91 -11.62 0.77 -7.37
C ASP A 91 -12.16 1.59 -6.19
N ASN A 92 -11.46 2.66 -5.80
CA ASN A 92 -11.83 3.48 -4.66
C ASN A 92 -11.80 4.98 -4.94
N CYS A 93 -11.66 5.45 -6.19
CA CYS A 93 -11.71 6.88 -6.47
C CYS A 93 -13.10 7.46 -6.14
N VAL A 94 -13.10 8.69 -5.65
CA VAL A 94 -14.34 9.46 -5.44
C VAL A 94 -14.77 10.07 -6.77
N ILE A 95 -16.03 9.83 -7.15
CA ILE A 95 -16.64 10.40 -8.36
C ILE A 95 -17.65 11.46 -7.91
N LEU A 96 -17.46 12.69 -8.36
CA LEU A 96 -18.37 13.81 -8.07
C LEU A 96 -19.56 13.79 -9.02
N GLU A 97 -20.65 14.47 -8.62
CA GLU A 97 -21.74 14.76 -9.52
C GLU A 97 -21.27 15.72 -10.64
N PRO A 98 -21.69 15.50 -11.90
CA PRO A 98 -21.29 16.33 -13.01
C PRO A 98 -21.93 17.72 -12.92
N GLU A 99 -21.12 18.76 -13.12
CA GLU A 99 -21.59 20.13 -13.31
C GLU A 99 -22.07 20.35 -14.76
N PRO A 100 -23.15 21.13 -14.99
CA PRO A 100 -23.72 21.34 -16.33
C PRO A 100 -22.75 21.90 -17.39
N ASP A 101 -21.80 22.75 -16.96
CA ASP A 101 -20.91 23.50 -17.84
C ASP A 101 -19.48 22.94 -17.90
N ASP A 102 -19.16 21.89 -17.14
CA ASP A 102 -17.83 21.25 -17.14
C ASP A 102 -17.94 19.73 -17.24
N LYS A 103 -17.65 19.20 -18.43
CA LYS A 103 -17.63 17.76 -18.73
C LYS A 103 -16.54 16.97 -17.97
N HIS A 104 -15.60 17.65 -17.31
CA HIS A 104 -14.50 17.06 -16.52
C HIS A 104 -14.67 17.29 -15.01
N SER A 105 -15.80 17.81 -14.57
CA SER A 105 -16.10 18.14 -13.16
C SER A 105 -16.20 16.92 -12.23
N THR A 106 -16.35 15.72 -12.78
CA THR A 106 -16.57 14.49 -12.00
C THR A 106 -15.32 13.97 -11.28
N TYR A 107 -14.13 14.45 -11.66
CA TYR A 107 -12.86 13.99 -11.09
C TYR A 107 -12.38 14.87 -9.93
N ILE A 108 -12.04 14.21 -8.82
CA ILE A 108 -11.26 14.77 -7.71
C ILE A 108 -10.17 13.76 -7.31
N ASN A 109 -8.98 14.24 -6.95
CA ASN A 109 -7.92 13.40 -6.38
C ASN A 109 -8.27 13.05 -4.92
N ALA A 110 -9.10 12.04 -4.75
CA ALA A 110 -9.52 11.50 -3.46
C ALA A 110 -9.89 10.02 -3.60
N SER A 111 -9.73 9.27 -2.50
CA SER A 111 -10.07 7.85 -2.42
C SER A 111 -10.91 7.54 -1.19
N TRP A 112 -11.85 6.61 -1.32
CA TRP A 112 -12.51 5.95 -0.20
C TRP A 112 -11.51 5.05 0.54
N ILE A 113 -11.49 5.15 1.86
CA ILE A 113 -10.61 4.37 2.73
C ILE A 113 -11.46 3.61 3.74
N ASP A 114 -11.28 2.29 3.76
CA ASP A 114 -11.89 1.44 4.77
C ASP A 114 -11.25 1.70 6.12
N VAL A 115 -12.09 2.02 7.10
CA VAL A 115 -11.72 2.05 8.51
C VAL A 115 -12.35 0.85 9.19
N SER A 116 -11.64 0.21 10.11
CA SER A 116 -12.16 -0.97 10.81
C SER A 116 -13.51 -0.65 11.48
N HIS A 117 -14.52 -1.47 11.21
CA HIS A 117 -15.79 -1.43 11.94
C HIS A 117 -15.57 -1.82 13.40
N CYS A 118 -15.34 -0.82 14.24
CA CYS A 118 -15.42 -0.94 15.69
C CYS A 118 -16.20 0.26 16.25
N LEU A 119 -17.40 0.45 15.71
CA LEU A 119 -18.49 1.09 16.42
C LEU A 119 -19.26 -0.06 17.12
N ASP A 120 -19.66 0.15 18.38
CA ASP A 120 -20.46 -0.74 19.24
C ASP A 120 -19.74 -1.52 20.36
N LYS A 121 -18.72 -0.93 20.99
CA LYS A 121 -18.29 -1.36 22.34
C LYS A 121 -18.02 -0.22 23.34
N PHE A 122 -18.92 0.74 23.37
CA PHE A 122 -19.12 1.55 24.58
C PHE A 122 -20.62 1.60 24.90
N ALA A 123 -21.06 0.62 25.69
CA ALA A 123 -22.28 0.67 26.49
C ALA A 123 -21.88 0.33 27.93
#